data_AF-A0A1G2BFA6-F1
#
_entry.id   AF-A0A1G2BFA6-F1
#
_cell.length_a   1.000
_cell.length_b   1.000
_cell.length_c   1.000
_cell.angle_alpha   90.00
_cell.angle_beta   90.00
_cell.angle_gamma   90.00
#
_symmetry.space_group_name_H-M   'P 1'
#
loop_
_entity.id
_entity.type
_entity.pdbx_description
1 polymer ?
#
loop_
_entity_poly.entity_id
_entity_poly.type
_entity_poly.pdbx_seq_one_letter_code
_entity_poly.pdbx_strand_id
1 'polypeptide(L)'
;MENSSFCNGANTLKNCYLTFNIAEAVETYYSEALNNVFNSMDIFYSYYIELSYEIVNSKDVYHSFYCLDCSNINDCYFCFNCNGCTNCFGCTNLNNQKYYWFDEQLTPEEYQKKFRALNLGDVEERNKWLSKAKKAWSEAIVKYIHTANSEDCSGDYIYNCKNVKNSYSMNGCENCSYCAYLNLPTIKDTYDVCYWGSDIENCYECCVIGASAYNLKFCQECWPGCSDLEYCAECRSCSNCFACVGLKKKKFCIFNKQYSEDEYKKLVIKLKNKMRNTGEYGQFFPGKLSRMAYNESVATELYPLKKEEALKLGFRWTDNLPYTSGKETKKWEEIPADIEKIDDNIIKETLVCTGCQRNYKIIAQELAFYKKESIPLPRKCSNCRHVDRLALKQPNKIYHGKCMKTGCNNEFETSFPPDTSHQVYCAECYQKEVY
;
A
#
# COMPACT_ATOMS: atom_id res chain seq x y z
N MET A 1 10.66 3.88 18.33
CA MET A 1 11.32 4.40 17.12
C MET A 1 12.71 4.93 17.48
N GLU A 2 13.73 4.49 16.75
CA GLU A 2 15.15 4.86 16.88
C GLU A 2 15.65 5.35 15.51
N ASN A 3 16.35 6.48 15.45
CA ASN A 3 16.96 7.03 14.22
C ASN A 3 16.05 7.04 12.97
N SER A 4 14.74 7.17 13.15
CA SER A 4 13.76 7.00 12.06
C SER A 4 13.07 8.32 11.76
N SER A 5 13.35 8.90 10.59
CA SER A 5 12.97 10.27 10.22
C SER A 5 11.86 10.31 9.18
N PHE A 6 10.93 11.26 9.32
CA PHE A 6 9.77 11.43 8.43
C PHE A 6 8.89 10.18 8.27
N CYS A 7 8.89 9.29 9.26
CA CYS A 7 8.02 8.10 9.31
C CYS A 7 6.72 8.43 10.08
N ASN A 8 5.60 7.80 9.71
CA ASN A 8 4.31 7.96 10.40
C ASN A 8 3.49 6.66 10.37
N GLY A 9 2.52 6.51 11.29
CA GLY A 9 1.69 5.31 11.40
C GLY A 9 2.51 4.07 11.75
N ALA A 10 3.47 4.20 12.68
CA ALA A 10 4.49 3.20 12.92
C ALA A 10 4.71 2.89 14.41
N ASN A 11 5.11 1.65 14.71
CA ASN A 11 5.38 1.18 16.08
C ASN A 11 6.88 0.97 16.34
N THR A 12 7.45 -0.14 15.84
CA THR A 12 8.84 -0.54 16.10
C THR A 12 9.74 -0.24 14.89
N LEU A 13 10.23 1.00 14.79
CA LEU A 13 11.18 1.40 13.75
C LEU A 13 12.60 1.63 14.27
N LYS A 14 13.60 1.20 13.48
CA LYS A 14 15.02 1.54 13.64
C LYS A 14 15.64 1.94 12.30
N ASN A 15 16.40 3.04 12.26
CA ASN A 15 17.14 3.50 11.08
C ASN A 15 16.27 3.66 9.78
N CYS A 16 15.00 4.06 9.89
CA CYS A 16 14.08 4.16 8.74
C CYS A 16 13.91 5.59 8.19
N TYR A 17 13.48 5.76 6.94
CA TYR A 17 13.26 7.07 6.32
C TYR A 17 12.09 7.09 5.33
N LEU A 18 11.16 8.04 5.49
CA LEU A 18 9.93 8.14 4.67
C LEU A 18 9.22 6.79 4.55
N THR A 19 9.09 6.10 5.67
CA THR A 19 8.44 4.80 5.78
C THR A 19 7.14 4.96 6.55
N PHE A 20 6.04 4.53 5.94
CA PHE A 20 4.69 4.80 6.41
C PHE A 20 3.92 3.51 6.68
N ASN A 21 3.04 3.57 7.69
CA ASN A 21 2.02 2.57 7.90
C ASN A 21 2.57 1.14 8.14
N ILE A 22 3.28 0.96 9.26
CA ILE A 22 4.21 -0.16 9.45
C ILE A 22 4.34 -0.62 10.90
N ALA A 23 4.13 -1.92 11.15
CA ALA A 23 4.26 -2.47 12.50
C ALA A 23 5.72 -2.50 12.98
N GLU A 24 6.61 -3.12 12.19
CA GLU A 24 8.03 -3.28 12.53
C GLU A 24 8.91 -3.19 11.28
N ALA A 25 9.98 -2.40 11.38
CA ALA A 25 11.06 -2.43 10.40
C ALA A 25 12.41 -1.89 10.91
N VAL A 26 13.47 -2.37 10.25
CA VAL A 26 14.86 -1.94 10.45
C VAL A 26 15.45 -1.55 9.09
N GLU A 27 16.16 -0.44 9.03
CA GLU A 27 16.91 0.00 7.83
C GLU A 27 16.05 -0.05 6.56
N THR A 28 14.86 0.55 6.64
CA THR A 28 13.85 0.53 5.58
C THR A 28 13.50 1.94 5.11
N TYR A 29 13.50 2.15 3.80
CA TYR A 29 13.45 3.47 3.18
C TYR A 29 12.37 3.55 2.08
N TYR A 30 11.62 4.66 2.01
CA TYR A 30 10.63 4.97 0.95
C TYR A 30 9.56 3.88 0.73
N SER A 31 9.01 3.33 1.82
CA SER A 31 8.15 2.14 1.77
C SER A 31 6.84 2.31 2.54
N GLU A 32 5.78 1.61 2.12
CA GLU A 32 4.43 1.79 2.68
C GLU A 32 3.64 0.48 2.81
N ALA A 33 2.80 0.42 3.86
CA ALA A 33 1.84 -0.64 4.16
C ALA A 33 2.53 -2.00 4.34
N LEU A 34 3.40 -2.07 5.35
CA LEU A 34 4.34 -3.17 5.55
C LEU A 34 4.20 -3.84 6.91
N ASN A 35 4.58 -5.12 6.97
CA ASN A 35 4.86 -5.80 8.23
C ASN A 35 6.16 -6.60 8.13
N ASN A 36 7.05 -6.42 9.11
CA ASN A 36 8.32 -7.13 9.28
C ASN A 36 9.25 -6.98 8.07
N VAL A 37 9.84 -5.79 7.92
CA VAL A 37 10.73 -5.46 6.80
C VAL A 37 12.11 -5.02 7.28
N PHE A 38 13.15 -5.59 6.69
CA PHE A 38 14.53 -5.43 7.14
C PHE A 38 15.44 -5.10 5.96
N ASN A 39 16.29 -4.08 6.10
CA ASN A 39 17.36 -3.75 5.15
C ASN A 39 16.86 -3.63 3.69
N SER A 40 15.72 -2.97 3.45
CA SER A 40 15.00 -3.01 2.17
C SER A 40 14.47 -1.63 1.76
N MET A 41 14.15 -1.45 0.47
CA MET A 41 13.83 -0.12 -0.06
C MET A 41 12.82 -0.15 -1.20
N ASP A 42 12.02 0.92 -1.32
CA ASP A 42 11.00 1.06 -2.37
C ASP A 42 10.00 -0.11 -2.34
N ILE A 43 9.57 -0.51 -1.14
CA ILE A 43 8.66 -1.65 -0.91
C ILE A 43 7.22 -1.15 -0.78
N PHE A 44 6.27 -1.83 -1.42
CA PHE A 44 4.86 -1.49 -1.33
C PHE A 44 3.99 -2.71 -1.02
N TYR A 45 3.13 -2.59 -0.02
CA TYR A 45 2.10 -3.58 0.34
C TYR A 45 2.63 -5.02 0.49
N SER A 46 3.67 -5.22 1.31
CA SER A 46 4.43 -6.48 1.36
C SER A 46 4.80 -6.92 2.79
N TYR A 47 5.09 -8.21 2.97
CA TYR A 47 5.20 -8.88 4.27
C TYR A 47 6.45 -9.76 4.36
N TYR A 48 7.20 -9.70 5.46
CA TYR A 48 8.41 -10.52 5.67
C TYR A 48 9.42 -10.35 4.52
N ILE A 49 9.98 -9.15 4.43
CA ILE A 49 10.85 -8.72 3.32
C ILE A 49 12.24 -8.40 3.86
N GLU A 50 13.28 -9.02 3.31
CA GLU A 50 14.67 -8.79 3.71
C GLU A 50 15.59 -8.58 2.49
N LEU A 51 16.51 -7.61 2.59
CA LEU A 51 17.56 -7.32 1.58
C LEU A 51 17.03 -7.12 0.15
N SER A 52 15.86 -6.47 -0.01
CA SER A 52 15.11 -6.45 -1.27
C SER A 52 14.77 -5.03 -1.78
N TYR A 53 14.47 -4.92 -3.08
CA TYR A 53 14.25 -3.63 -3.76
C TYR A 53 13.08 -3.68 -4.78
N GLU A 54 12.26 -2.61 -4.84
CA GLU A 54 11.11 -2.48 -5.76
C GLU A 54 10.20 -3.72 -5.73
N ILE A 55 9.77 -4.09 -4.52
CA ILE A 55 8.88 -5.22 -4.28
C ILE A 55 7.44 -4.73 -4.09
N VAL A 56 6.49 -5.38 -4.76
CA VAL A 56 5.07 -5.02 -4.71
C VAL A 56 4.21 -6.25 -4.42
N ASN A 57 3.23 -6.12 -3.52
CA ASN A 57 2.23 -7.15 -3.16
C ASN A 57 2.82 -8.54 -2.81
N SER A 58 4.05 -8.60 -2.33
CA SER A 58 4.76 -9.87 -2.18
C SER A 58 4.94 -10.28 -0.72
N LYS A 59 5.15 -11.57 -0.47
CA LYS A 59 5.26 -12.15 0.87
C LYS A 59 6.42 -13.13 0.97
N ASP A 60 7.11 -13.14 2.12
CA ASP A 60 8.24 -14.04 2.42
C ASP A 60 9.32 -13.92 1.32
N VAL A 61 9.93 -12.74 1.21
CA VAL A 61 10.86 -12.37 0.13
C VAL A 61 12.24 -12.08 0.71
N TYR A 62 13.24 -12.80 0.22
CA TYR A 62 14.64 -12.60 0.61
C TYR A 62 15.50 -12.27 -0.62
N HIS A 63 16.38 -11.27 -0.50
CA HIS A 63 17.39 -10.89 -1.49
C HIS A 63 16.87 -10.93 -2.94
N SER A 64 15.75 -10.25 -3.17
CA SER A 64 15.04 -10.27 -4.44
C SER A 64 14.69 -8.85 -4.92
N PHE A 65 14.63 -8.66 -6.23
CA PHE A 65 14.67 -7.33 -6.84
C PHE A 65 13.69 -7.23 -8.02
N TYR A 66 12.85 -6.18 -8.02
CA TYR A 66 11.84 -5.94 -9.06
C TYR A 66 10.80 -7.08 -9.20
N CYS A 67 10.30 -7.61 -8.08
CA CYS A 67 9.34 -8.71 -8.05
C CYS A 67 7.92 -8.24 -7.66
N LEU A 68 6.91 -8.77 -8.34
CA LEU A 68 5.50 -8.38 -8.20
C LEU A 68 4.60 -9.60 -7.99
N ASP A 69 3.68 -9.53 -7.02
CA ASP A 69 2.71 -10.58 -6.67
C ASP A 69 3.38 -11.95 -6.38
N CYS A 70 4.61 -11.94 -5.84
CA CYS A 70 5.41 -13.14 -5.55
C CYS A 70 5.28 -13.62 -4.09
N SER A 71 5.49 -14.91 -3.84
CA SER A 71 5.37 -15.52 -2.51
C SER A 71 6.48 -16.53 -2.24
N ASN A 72 7.13 -16.49 -1.06
CA ASN A 72 8.17 -17.44 -0.67
C ASN A 72 9.29 -17.53 -1.74
N ILE A 73 9.93 -16.40 -2.04
CA ILE A 73 10.96 -16.28 -3.06
C ILE A 73 12.31 -15.84 -2.49
N ASN A 74 13.38 -16.39 -3.08
CA ASN A 74 14.77 -16.11 -2.69
C ASN A 74 15.65 -15.92 -3.94
N ASP A 75 16.59 -14.97 -3.94
CA ASP A 75 17.49 -14.68 -5.06
C ASP A 75 16.75 -14.48 -6.41
N CYS A 76 15.54 -13.90 -6.37
CA CYS A 76 14.68 -13.75 -7.56
C CYS A 76 14.72 -12.32 -8.12
N TYR A 77 14.83 -12.21 -9.44
CA TYR A 77 15.00 -10.94 -10.14
C TYR A 77 13.97 -10.80 -11.25
N PHE A 78 13.25 -9.69 -11.29
CA PHE A 78 12.28 -9.37 -12.35
C PHE A 78 11.14 -10.42 -12.51
N CYS A 79 10.76 -11.11 -11.43
CA CYS A 79 9.74 -12.16 -11.46
C CYS A 79 8.33 -11.62 -11.18
N PHE A 80 7.31 -12.25 -11.78
CA PHE A 80 5.90 -11.91 -11.56
C PHE A 80 5.08 -13.15 -11.25
N ASN A 81 4.25 -13.09 -10.19
CA ASN A 81 3.32 -14.16 -9.83
C ASN A 81 4.04 -15.54 -9.71
N CYS A 82 5.24 -15.53 -9.13
CA CYS A 82 6.04 -16.73 -8.84
C CYS A 82 5.94 -17.09 -7.36
N ASN A 83 5.82 -18.38 -7.06
CA ASN A 83 5.70 -18.88 -5.69
C ASN A 83 6.68 -20.02 -5.38
N GLY A 84 7.34 -19.99 -4.22
CA GLY A 84 8.30 -21.02 -3.80
C GLY A 84 9.59 -21.09 -4.62
N CYS A 85 9.94 -20.03 -5.35
CA CYS A 85 11.04 -20.03 -6.31
C CYS A 85 12.38 -19.58 -5.72
N THR A 86 13.50 -20.10 -6.26
CA THR A 86 14.84 -19.72 -5.79
C THR A 86 15.83 -19.57 -6.94
N ASN A 87 16.59 -18.46 -7.00
CA ASN A 87 17.50 -18.16 -8.12
C ASN A 87 16.74 -18.21 -9.46
N CYS A 88 15.75 -17.33 -9.64
CA CYS A 88 14.97 -17.23 -10.89
C CYS A 88 15.02 -15.80 -11.44
N PHE A 89 15.11 -15.67 -12.77
CA PHE A 89 15.31 -14.38 -13.44
C PHE A 89 14.28 -14.16 -14.56
N GLY A 90 13.44 -13.12 -14.45
CA GLY A 90 12.49 -12.73 -15.50
C GLY A 90 11.30 -13.69 -15.68
N CYS A 91 11.04 -14.57 -14.72
CA CYS A 91 10.03 -15.62 -14.82
C CYS A 91 8.62 -15.13 -14.48
N THR A 92 7.62 -15.79 -15.06
CA THR A 92 6.19 -15.57 -14.77
C THR A 92 5.52 -16.88 -14.38
N ASN A 93 4.54 -16.84 -13.46
CA ASN A 93 3.70 -18.01 -13.11
C ASN A 93 4.45 -19.25 -12.59
N LEU A 94 5.68 -19.09 -12.11
CA LEU A 94 6.55 -20.22 -11.80
C LEU A 94 6.32 -20.74 -10.37
N ASN A 95 6.19 -22.06 -10.20
CA ASN A 95 5.88 -22.69 -8.91
C ASN A 95 6.93 -23.72 -8.46
N ASN A 96 7.51 -23.50 -7.28
CA ASN A 96 8.49 -24.38 -6.61
C ASN A 96 9.74 -24.73 -7.45
N GLN A 97 10.14 -23.86 -8.38
CA GLN A 97 11.28 -24.09 -9.28
C GLN A 97 12.53 -23.34 -8.87
N LYS A 98 13.67 -23.74 -9.45
CA LYS A 98 14.97 -23.09 -9.24
C LYS A 98 15.77 -22.98 -10.53
N TYR A 99 16.61 -21.96 -10.61
CA TYR A 99 17.55 -21.73 -11.73
C TYR A 99 16.88 -21.51 -13.10
N TYR A 100 15.68 -20.92 -13.10
CA TYR A 100 15.01 -20.54 -14.35
C TYR A 100 15.45 -19.15 -14.82
N TRP A 101 15.60 -19.00 -16.14
CA TRP A 101 15.92 -17.76 -16.82
C TRP A 101 14.86 -17.50 -17.89
N PHE A 102 13.84 -16.71 -17.56
CA PHE A 102 12.55 -16.67 -18.24
C PHE A 102 11.98 -18.09 -18.29
N ASP A 103 11.77 -18.65 -19.48
CA ASP A 103 11.15 -19.96 -19.72
C ASP A 103 12.18 -21.12 -19.76
N GLU A 104 13.47 -20.82 -19.62
CA GLU A 104 14.57 -21.78 -19.73
C GLU A 104 15.06 -22.23 -18.34
N GLN A 105 14.95 -23.52 -18.01
CA GLN A 105 15.60 -24.08 -16.83
C GLN A 105 17.09 -24.31 -17.10
N LEU A 106 17.95 -23.81 -16.21
CA LEU A 106 19.40 -23.94 -16.30
C LEU A 106 19.96 -24.84 -15.20
N THR A 107 21.19 -25.32 -15.40
CA THR A 107 21.98 -25.82 -14.27
C THR A 107 22.38 -24.66 -13.33
N PRO A 108 22.66 -24.93 -12.04
CA PRO A 108 23.12 -23.90 -11.10
C PRO A 108 24.36 -23.15 -11.62
N GLU A 109 25.31 -23.87 -12.23
CA GLU A 109 26.55 -23.33 -12.77
C GLU A 109 26.30 -22.40 -13.96
N GLU A 110 25.40 -22.77 -14.87
CA GLU A 110 25.00 -21.94 -16.02
C GLU A 110 24.23 -20.70 -15.58
N TYR A 111 23.30 -20.83 -14.64
CA TYR A 111 22.57 -19.69 -14.07
C TYR A 111 23.54 -18.70 -13.42
N GLN A 112 24.42 -19.19 -12.54
CA GLN A 112 25.42 -18.35 -11.86
C GLN A 112 26.39 -17.69 -12.85
N LYS A 113 26.78 -18.39 -13.93
CA LYS A 113 27.59 -17.81 -15.01
C LYS A 113 26.86 -16.72 -15.79
N LYS A 114 25.59 -16.93 -16.16
CA LYS A 114 24.73 -15.93 -16.83
C LYS A 114 24.53 -14.71 -15.93
N PHE A 115 24.21 -14.92 -14.66
CA PHE A 115 23.91 -13.87 -13.70
C PHE A 115 25.13 -13.00 -13.39
N ARG A 116 26.31 -13.60 -13.13
CA ARG A 116 27.57 -12.86 -12.90
C ARG A 116 28.10 -12.10 -14.11
N ALA A 117 27.56 -12.36 -15.31
CA ALA A 117 27.91 -11.63 -16.52
C ALA A 117 27.03 -10.39 -16.76
N LEU A 118 25.98 -10.18 -15.95
CA LEU A 118 25.16 -8.97 -15.99
C LEU A 118 25.85 -7.82 -15.25
N ASN A 119 25.66 -6.59 -15.74
CA ASN A 119 25.84 -5.39 -14.91
C ASN A 119 24.46 -4.78 -14.61
N LEU A 120 23.76 -5.33 -13.61
CA LEU A 120 22.48 -4.75 -13.16
C LEU A 120 22.64 -3.40 -12.46
N GLY A 121 23.86 -2.99 -12.10
CA GLY A 121 24.21 -1.67 -11.57
C GLY A 121 24.23 -0.57 -12.62
N ASP A 122 24.23 -0.94 -13.92
CA ASP A 122 24.07 -0.01 -15.04
C ASP A 122 22.59 0.21 -15.38
N VAL A 123 22.20 1.49 -15.47
CA VAL A 123 20.81 1.88 -15.70
C VAL A 123 20.25 1.43 -17.05
N GLU A 124 21.08 1.34 -18.10
CA GLU A 124 20.64 0.93 -19.43
C GLU A 124 20.43 -0.58 -19.49
N GLU A 125 21.39 -1.36 -18.97
CA GLU A 125 21.24 -2.82 -18.87
C GLU A 125 20.07 -3.22 -17.95
N ARG A 126 19.95 -2.60 -16.77
CA ARG A 126 18.80 -2.82 -15.86
C ARG A 126 17.48 -2.49 -16.55
N ASN A 127 17.39 -1.34 -17.24
CA ASN A 127 16.17 -0.95 -17.93
C ASN A 127 15.81 -1.91 -19.07
N LYS A 128 16.80 -2.45 -19.82
CA LYS A 128 16.59 -3.48 -20.85
C LYS A 128 15.96 -4.73 -20.26
N TRP A 129 16.48 -5.25 -19.15
CA TRP A 129 15.92 -6.44 -18.49
C TRP A 129 14.54 -6.18 -17.89
N LEU A 130 14.36 -5.05 -17.20
CA LEU A 130 13.05 -4.64 -16.66
C LEU A 130 11.98 -4.48 -17.76
N SER A 131 12.36 -3.95 -18.93
CA SER A 131 11.46 -3.79 -20.08
C SER A 131 11.07 -5.16 -20.66
N LYS A 132 12.03 -6.08 -20.78
CA LYS A 132 11.75 -7.47 -21.22
C LYS A 132 10.84 -8.19 -20.23
N ALA A 133 11.09 -8.05 -18.94
CA ALA A 133 10.28 -8.66 -17.89
C ALA A 133 8.86 -8.08 -17.87
N LYS A 134 8.69 -6.75 -17.87
CA LYS A 134 7.36 -6.10 -17.94
C LYS A 134 6.54 -6.56 -19.13
N LYS A 135 7.16 -6.86 -20.28
CA LYS A 135 6.47 -7.49 -21.41
C LYS A 135 5.95 -8.89 -21.03
N ALA A 136 6.82 -9.76 -20.50
CA ALA A 136 6.40 -11.11 -20.06
C ALA A 136 5.28 -11.05 -19.01
N TRP A 137 5.40 -10.15 -18.02
CA TRP A 137 4.35 -9.92 -17.01
C TRP A 137 3.02 -9.53 -17.66
N SER A 138 3.04 -8.62 -18.65
CA SER A 138 1.84 -8.16 -19.35
C SER A 138 1.13 -9.26 -20.15
N GLU A 139 1.84 -10.32 -20.55
CA GLU A 139 1.32 -11.47 -21.31
C GLU A 139 0.98 -12.67 -20.41
N ALA A 140 1.28 -12.59 -19.11
CA ALA A 140 1.16 -13.68 -18.15
C ALA A 140 -0.29 -14.10 -17.86
N ILE A 141 -0.43 -15.34 -17.39
CA ILE A 141 -1.72 -15.89 -16.93
C ILE A 141 -1.98 -15.34 -15.52
N VAL A 142 -3.16 -14.78 -15.29
CA VAL A 142 -3.56 -14.27 -13.98
C VAL A 142 -4.87 -14.89 -13.54
N LYS A 143 -4.99 -15.16 -12.25
CA LYS A 143 -6.27 -15.55 -11.65
C LYS A 143 -7.14 -14.31 -11.63
N TYR A 144 -8.42 -14.45 -11.98
CA TYR A 144 -9.39 -13.34 -12.01
C TYR A 144 -9.51 -12.51 -10.72
N ILE A 145 -9.04 -13.05 -9.59
CA ILE A 145 -9.00 -12.38 -8.30
C ILE A 145 -7.83 -12.92 -7.48
N HIS A 146 -7.12 -12.03 -6.80
CA HIS A 146 -6.11 -12.34 -5.81
C HIS A 146 -6.81 -12.74 -4.51
N THR A 147 -7.16 -14.02 -4.39
CA THR A 147 -7.79 -14.56 -3.17
C THR A 147 -7.31 -15.96 -2.80
N ALA A 148 -7.20 -16.18 -1.49
CA ALA A 148 -7.02 -17.48 -0.86
C ALA A 148 -7.82 -17.55 0.45
N ASN A 149 -8.24 -18.77 0.84
CA ASN A 149 -8.93 -19.06 2.11
C ASN A 149 -10.11 -18.11 2.42
N SER A 150 -10.88 -17.70 1.41
CA SER A 150 -11.93 -16.68 1.59
C SER A 150 -13.29 -17.12 1.03
N GLU A 151 -14.36 -16.73 1.73
CA GLU A 151 -15.74 -17.16 1.48
C GLU A 151 -16.66 -15.94 1.30
N ASP A 152 -17.56 -15.97 0.32
CA ASP A 152 -18.51 -14.90 0.01
C ASP A 152 -17.89 -13.49 -0.12
N CYS A 153 -16.68 -13.41 -0.68
CA CYS A 153 -15.93 -12.16 -0.83
C CYS A 153 -16.04 -11.54 -2.25
N SER A 154 -16.05 -10.21 -2.34
CA SER A 154 -15.88 -9.45 -3.58
C SER A 154 -14.98 -8.22 -3.39
N GLY A 155 -14.23 -7.86 -4.43
CA GLY A 155 -13.08 -6.94 -4.33
C GLY A 155 -11.82 -7.62 -4.88
N ASP A 156 -10.64 -7.25 -4.38
CA ASP A 156 -9.38 -7.89 -4.79
C ASP A 156 -8.30 -7.82 -3.69
N TYR A 157 -7.29 -8.70 -3.78
CA TYR A 157 -6.27 -8.94 -2.74
C TYR A 157 -6.91 -9.28 -1.39
N ILE A 158 -7.80 -10.27 -1.37
CA ILE A 158 -8.61 -10.69 -0.20
C ILE A 158 -8.15 -12.07 0.29
N TYR A 159 -7.61 -12.15 1.51
CA TYR A 159 -7.02 -13.38 2.05
C TYR A 159 -7.57 -13.72 3.44
N ASN A 160 -7.89 -15.00 3.69
CA ASN A 160 -8.38 -15.47 5.00
C ASN A 160 -9.63 -14.70 5.49
N CYS A 161 -10.57 -14.39 4.59
CA CYS A 161 -11.71 -13.50 4.85
C CYS A 161 -13.09 -14.16 4.68
N LYS A 162 -14.13 -13.60 5.30
CA LYS A 162 -15.53 -14.04 5.11
C LYS A 162 -16.50 -12.87 4.95
N ASN A 163 -17.47 -12.97 4.04
CA ASN A 163 -18.53 -11.97 3.84
C ASN A 163 -18.00 -10.54 3.57
N VAL A 164 -16.90 -10.38 2.83
CA VAL A 164 -16.34 -9.06 2.49
C VAL A 164 -16.88 -8.56 1.15
N LYS A 165 -17.40 -7.33 1.04
CA LYS A 165 -17.96 -6.81 -0.22
C LYS A 165 -17.24 -5.57 -0.74
N ASN A 166 -16.94 -5.53 -2.04
CA ASN A 166 -16.30 -4.42 -2.75
C ASN A 166 -15.13 -3.77 -1.96
N SER A 167 -14.21 -4.59 -1.44
CA SER A 167 -13.10 -4.15 -0.57
C SER A 167 -11.75 -4.61 -1.12
N TYR A 168 -10.69 -3.84 -0.89
CA TYR A 168 -9.40 -4.05 -1.57
C TYR A 168 -8.27 -4.18 -0.56
N SER A 169 -7.34 -5.12 -0.79
CA SER A 169 -6.18 -5.33 0.08
C SER A 169 -6.59 -5.67 1.52
N MET A 170 -7.22 -6.84 1.70
CA MET A 170 -7.83 -7.32 2.93
C MET A 170 -7.20 -8.63 3.40
N ASN A 171 -6.93 -8.78 4.71
CA ASN A 171 -6.46 -10.04 5.29
C ASN A 171 -7.07 -10.27 6.68
N GLY A 172 -7.61 -11.48 6.93
CA GLY A 172 -8.12 -11.90 8.25
C GLY A 172 -9.48 -11.30 8.68
N CYS A 173 -10.16 -10.61 7.77
CA CYS A 173 -11.36 -9.80 8.06
C CYS A 173 -12.68 -10.55 7.79
N GLU A 174 -13.71 -10.28 8.60
CA GLU A 174 -15.07 -10.79 8.40
C GLU A 174 -16.10 -9.66 8.32
N ASN A 175 -17.24 -9.88 7.64
CA ASN A 175 -18.41 -8.99 7.62
C ASN A 175 -18.08 -7.50 7.30
N CYS A 176 -17.21 -7.27 6.31
CA CYS A 176 -16.76 -5.93 5.90
C CYS A 176 -17.37 -5.50 4.56
N SER A 177 -17.47 -4.19 4.32
CA SER A 177 -17.84 -3.63 3.01
C SER A 177 -17.10 -2.32 2.77
N TYR A 178 -16.79 -2.02 1.50
CA TYR A 178 -16.14 -0.78 1.03
C TYR A 178 -14.80 -0.41 1.74
N CYS A 179 -14.15 -1.39 2.38
CA CYS A 179 -12.89 -1.18 3.08
C CYS A 179 -11.68 -1.20 2.14
N ALA A 180 -10.59 -0.55 2.54
CA ALA A 180 -9.28 -0.68 1.91
C ALA A 180 -8.19 -0.95 2.96
N TYR A 181 -7.21 -1.76 2.57
CA TYR A 181 -5.97 -2.03 3.28
C TYR A 181 -6.05 -2.79 4.62
N LEU A 182 -7.20 -3.25 5.13
CA LEU A 182 -7.27 -3.85 6.48
C LEU A 182 -6.60 -5.24 6.56
N ASN A 183 -5.56 -5.38 7.40
CA ASN A 183 -4.71 -6.58 7.47
C ASN A 183 -4.59 -7.11 8.91
N LEU A 184 -5.67 -7.68 9.41
CA LEU A 184 -5.84 -8.00 10.83
C LEU A 184 -6.68 -9.27 11.03
N PRO A 185 -6.24 -10.22 11.88
CA PRO A 185 -7.17 -11.18 12.45
C PRO A 185 -8.14 -10.45 13.39
N THR A 186 -9.44 -10.55 13.09
CA THR A 186 -10.61 -10.01 13.84
C THR A 186 -11.02 -8.55 13.61
N ILE A 187 -12.16 -8.36 12.92
CA ILE A 187 -13.01 -7.15 12.86
C ILE A 187 -14.44 -7.62 12.58
N LYS A 188 -15.47 -7.17 13.35
CA LYS A 188 -16.91 -7.49 13.17
C LYS A 188 -17.79 -6.37 13.75
N ASP A 189 -19.08 -6.25 13.46
CA ASP A 189 -19.57 -5.94 12.11
C ASP A 189 -19.43 -4.43 11.84
N THR A 190 -19.29 -4.02 10.58
CA THR A 190 -18.79 -2.67 10.22
C THR A 190 -19.49 -2.02 9.04
N TYR A 191 -19.36 -0.69 8.96
CA TYR A 191 -19.56 0.13 7.76
C TYR A 191 -18.40 1.14 7.72
N ASP A 192 -17.34 0.75 7.01
CA ASP A 192 -16.13 1.51 6.63
C ASP A 192 -15.14 1.87 7.77
N VAL A 193 -13.92 1.31 7.69
CA VAL A 193 -12.74 1.69 8.49
C VAL A 193 -11.47 1.63 7.64
N CYS A 194 -10.59 2.64 7.70
CA CYS A 194 -9.37 2.69 6.86
C CYS A 194 -8.33 3.71 7.40
N TYR A 195 -7.14 3.38 7.89
CA TYR A 195 -6.48 2.14 8.34
C TYR A 195 -5.55 2.60 9.49
N TRP A 196 -5.37 1.94 10.63
CA TRP A 196 -5.65 0.57 11.08
C TRP A 196 -6.82 0.50 12.07
N GLY A 197 -7.39 -0.67 12.28
CA GLY A 197 -8.52 -0.88 13.20
C GLY A 197 -8.51 -2.28 13.78
N SER A 198 -7.79 -2.48 14.88
CA SER A 198 -7.68 -3.77 15.60
C SER A 198 -8.45 -3.72 16.89
N ASP A 199 -8.87 -4.90 17.37
CA ASP A 199 -9.26 -5.08 18.77
C ASP A 199 -10.51 -4.17 18.99
N ILE A 200 -11.61 -4.52 18.30
CA ILE A 200 -12.73 -3.65 17.86
C ILE A 200 -14.02 -4.43 17.51
N GLU A 201 -15.22 -3.95 17.88
CA GLU A 201 -16.48 -4.37 17.22
C GLU A 201 -17.68 -3.35 17.24
N ASN A 202 -18.61 -3.50 16.27
CA ASN A 202 -19.80 -2.68 15.96
C ASN A 202 -19.54 -1.20 15.56
N CYS A 203 -19.45 -0.89 14.25
CA CYS A 203 -18.93 0.41 13.75
C CYS A 203 -19.85 1.22 12.80
N TYR A 204 -19.55 2.51 12.58
CA TYR A 204 -19.69 3.30 11.32
C TYR A 204 -19.06 4.69 11.52
N GLU A 205 -18.63 5.47 10.52
CA GLU A 205 -17.55 5.19 9.57
C GLU A 205 -16.26 5.75 10.24
N CYS A 206 -15.09 5.07 10.19
CA CYS A 206 -13.94 5.45 11.04
C CYS A 206 -12.55 5.42 10.36
N CYS A 207 -11.81 6.54 10.39
CA CYS A 207 -10.45 6.60 9.82
C CYS A 207 -9.40 6.45 10.94
N VAL A 208 -8.85 5.23 11.15
CA VAL A 208 -7.86 4.80 12.17
C VAL A 208 -8.35 4.70 13.64
N ILE A 209 -8.14 3.55 14.32
CA ILE A 209 -8.67 3.19 15.67
C ILE A 209 -7.89 2.00 16.32
N GLY A 210 -7.86 1.89 17.66
CA GLY A 210 -7.40 0.71 18.43
C GLY A 210 -7.57 0.92 19.95
N ALA A 211 -7.14 0.06 20.88
CA ALA A 211 -6.96 -1.39 20.81
C ALA A 211 -7.65 -1.98 22.07
N SER A 212 -8.72 -2.77 21.85
CA SER A 212 -9.77 -3.31 22.73
C SER A 212 -11.00 -2.40 22.87
N ALA A 213 -11.80 -2.30 21.81
CA ALA A 213 -12.83 -1.28 21.57
C ALA A 213 -14.24 -1.82 21.24
N TYR A 214 -15.26 -1.08 21.70
CA TYR A 214 -16.71 -1.33 21.57
C TYR A 214 -17.45 -0.01 21.89
N ASN A 215 -18.50 0.49 21.24
CA ASN A 215 -19.13 0.28 19.93
C ASN A 215 -19.24 1.71 19.34
N LEU A 216 -18.76 1.96 18.11
CA LEU A 216 -18.18 3.28 17.78
C LEU A 216 -18.69 3.93 16.50
N LYS A 217 -19.04 5.23 16.62
CA LYS A 217 -20.18 5.81 15.91
C LYS A 217 -20.09 7.34 15.68
N PHE A 218 -19.12 8.02 15.07
CA PHE A 218 -18.22 7.82 13.92
C PHE A 218 -16.97 8.65 14.18
N CYS A 219 -15.79 8.25 13.71
CA CYS A 219 -14.55 8.83 14.25
C CYS A 219 -13.31 8.91 13.33
N GLN A 220 -12.32 9.70 13.74
CA GLN A 220 -11.06 9.91 13.01
C GLN A 220 -9.86 9.84 13.99
N GLU A 221 -9.04 8.78 13.93
CA GLU A 221 -7.77 8.53 14.64
C GLU A 221 -7.79 8.29 16.19
N CYS A 222 -8.45 7.24 16.70
CA CYS A 222 -8.61 7.02 18.16
C CYS A 222 -7.86 5.80 18.76
N TRP A 223 -6.90 5.97 19.70
CA TRP A 223 -6.08 4.84 20.26
C TRP A 223 -5.48 5.12 21.66
N PRO A 224 -5.38 4.19 22.63
CA PRO A 224 -6.12 2.94 22.83
C PRO A 224 -6.95 2.88 24.15
N GLY A 225 -8.06 2.15 24.11
CA GLY A 225 -8.95 1.90 25.26
C GLY A 225 -10.13 2.87 25.39
N CYS A 226 -10.72 3.28 24.27
CA CYS A 226 -11.92 4.11 24.21
C CYS A 226 -13.21 3.27 24.09
N SER A 227 -14.30 3.73 24.71
CA SER A 227 -15.65 3.16 24.53
C SER A 227 -16.70 4.27 24.40
N ASP A 228 -17.87 3.97 23.85
CA ASP A 228 -19.06 4.85 23.90
C ASP A 228 -18.78 6.30 23.40
N LEU A 229 -18.19 6.42 22.21
CA LEU A 229 -17.90 7.69 21.53
C LEU A 229 -18.74 7.87 20.28
N GLU A 230 -19.24 9.10 20.08
CA GLU A 230 -20.15 9.38 18.97
C GLU A 230 -19.94 10.80 18.39
N TYR A 231 -19.65 10.90 17.09
CA TYR A 231 -18.89 12.00 16.45
C TYR A 231 -17.59 12.36 17.19
N CYS A 232 -16.44 11.78 16.80
CA CYS A 232 -15.17 12.04 17.48
C CYS A 232 -13.93 12.13 16.58
N ALA A 233 -12.88 12.84 17.00
CA ALA A 233 -11.63 12.90 16.23
C ALA A 233 -10.41 13.02 17.16
N GLU A 234 -9.55 12.01 17.23
CA GLU A 234 -8.30 11.93 18.01
C GLU A 234 -8.40 11.71 19.53
N CYS A 235 -9.33 10.85 19.95
CA CYS A 235 -9.50 10.44 21.36
C CYS A 235 -8.68 9.19 21.72
N ARG A 236 -8.00 9.17 22.89
CA ARG A 236 -7.06 8.07 23.23
C ARG A 236 -7.48 7.08 24.34
N SER A 237 -8.21 7.48 25.39
CA SER A 237 -8.79 6.56 26.41
C SER A 237 -10.00 7.20 27.12
N CYS A 238 -10.93 7.75 26.34
CA CYS A 238 -12.14 8.44 26.83
C CYS A 238 -13.39 7.55 26.76
N SER A 239 -14.44 7.92 27.50
CA SER A 239 -15.76 7.32 27.32
C SER A 239 -16.92 8.30 27.50
N ASN A 240 -18.09 7.96 26.96
CA ASN A 240 -19.34 8.72 27.12
C ASN A 240 -19.21 10.20 26.68
N CYS A 241 -18.94 10.44 25.40
CA CYS A 241 -18.81 11.79 24.82
C CYS A 241 -19.52 11.89 23.46
N PHE A 242 -20.05 13.08 23.12
CA PHE A 242 -20.79 13.32 21.87
C PHE A 242 -20.32 14.63 21.20
N ALA A 243 -19.90 14.56 19.92
CA ALA A 243 -19.28 15.65 19.16
C ALA A 243 -18.01 16.24 19.82
N CYS A 244 -17.03 15.36 20.13
CA CYS A 244 -15.80 15.72 20.85
C CYS A 244 -14.52 15.47 20.04
N VAL A 245 -13.65 16.48 19.96
CA VAL A 245 -12.65 16.63 18.88
C VAL A 245 -11.20 16.33 19.31
N GLY A 246 -11.02 15.39 20.24
CA GLY A 246 -9.73 14.73 20.49
C GLY A 246 -9.23 14.76 21.92
N LEU A 247 -9.65 13.78 22.74
CA LEU A 247 -9.43 13.78 24.19
C LEU A 247 -8.94 12.42 24.74
N LYS A 248 -8.08 12.45 25.77
CA LYS A 248 -7.41 11.24 26.28
C LYS A 248 -8.00 10.55 27.50
N LYS A 249 -8.41 11.23 28.58
CA LYS A 249 -8.89 10.57 29.84
C LYS A 249 -9.99 11.37 30.53
N LYS A 250 -11.14 11.50 29.86
CA LYS A 250 -12.30 12.31 30.28
C LYS A 250 -13.61 11.56 30.01
N LYS A 251 -14.70 12.02 30.66
CA LYS A 251 -16.07 11.52 30.48
C LYS A 251 -17.09 12.65 30.51
N PHE A 252 -18.24 12.43 29.87
CA PHE A 252 -19.38 13.36 29.80
C PHE A 252 -19.01 14.73 29.21
N CYS A 253 -18.48 14.71 27.98
CA CYS A 253 -18.03 15.90 27.27
C CYS A 253 -18.75 16.15 25.94
N ILE A 254 -18.95 17.43 25.62
CA ILE A 254 -19.50 17.94 24.34
C ILE A 254 -18.64 19.14 23.92
N PHE A 255 -18.13 19.17 22.68
CA PHE A 255 -17.24 20.21 22.16
C PHE A 255 -16.11 20.62 23.15
N ASN A 256 -15.38 19.62 23.66
CA ASN A 256 -14.29 19.74 24.64
C ASN A 256 -14.68 20.27 26.05
N LYS A 257 -15.95 20.57 26.32
CA LYS A 257 -16.43 20.97 27.65
C LYS A 257 -16.98 19.78 28.42
N GLN A 258 -16.61 19.65 29.69
CA GLN A 258 -17.08 18.61 30.62
C GLN A 258 -18.31 19.09 31.41
N TYR A 259 -19.26 18.17 31.66
CA TYR A 259 -20.54 18.43 32.33
C TYR A 259 -20.79 17.44 33.47
N SER A 260 -21.81 17.70 34.31
CA SER A 260 -22.40 16.65 35.14
C SER A 260 -23.16 15.63 34.28
N GLU A 261 -23.36 14.42 34.79
CA GLU A 261 -23.97 13.32 34.04
C GLU A 261 -25.42 13.61 33.60
N ASP A 262 -26.22 14.23 34.48
CA ASP A 262 -27.62 14.58 34.18
C ASP A 262 -27.75 15.72 33.18
N GLU A 263 -26.87 16.73 33.24
CA GLU A 263 -26.81 17.80 32.26
C GLU A 263 -26.38 17.27 30.89
N TYR A 264 -25.36 16.40 30.87
CA TYR A 264 -24.88 15.73 29.67
C TYR A 264 -26.02 14.94 28.98
N LYS A 265 -26.69 14.05 29.72
CA LYS A 265 -27.80 13.24 29.18
C LYS A 265 -28.92 14.10 28.58
N LYS A 266 -29.33 15.18 29.27
CA LYS A 266 -30.36 16.11 28.78
C LYS A 266 -29.93 16.86 27.51
N LEU A 267 -28.67 17.32 27.46
CA LEU A 267 -28.16 18.10 26.33
C LEU A 267 -27.94 17.23 25.08
N VAL A 268 -27.45 16.00 25.23
CA VAL A 268 -27.27 15.04 24.13
C VAL A 268 -28.60 14.77 23.43
N ILE A 269 -29.68 14.48 24.17
CA ILE A 269 -31.01 14.22 23.57
C ILE A 269 -31.48 15.41 22.72
N LYS A 270 -31.34 16.63 23.24
CA LYS A 270 -31.72 17.87 22.53
C LYS A 270 -30.92 18.05 21.24
N LEU A 271 -29.62 17.83 21.26
CA LEU A 271 -28.74 17.99 20.09
C LEU A 271 -29.02 16.91 19.04
N LYS A 272 -29.15 15.64 19.42
CA LYS A 272 -29.47 14.53 18.50
C LYS A 272 -30.79 14.75 17.77
N ASN A 273 -31.83 15.20 18.46
CA ASN A 273 -33.12 15.47 17.81
C ASN A 273 -33.04 16.63 16.82
N LYS A 274 -32.25 17.67 17.09
CA LYS A 274 -31.96 18.71 16.09
C LYS A 274 -31.26 18.14 14.86
N MET A 275 -30.18 17.38 15.06
CA MET A 275 -29.39 16.81 13.97
C MET A 275 -30.17 15.80 13.11
N ARG A 276 -31.14 15.07 13.70
CA ARG A 276 -32.07 14.21 12.95
C ARG A 276 -33.01 15.01 12.07
N ASN A 277 -33.55 16.12 12.58
CA ASN A 277 -34.43 17.01 11.82
C ASN A 277 -33.71 17.73 10.66
N THR A 278 -32.38 17.90 10.74
CA THR A 278 -31.55 18.49 9.67
C THR A 278 -30.92 17.45 8.74
N GLY A 279 -31.11 16.15 8.98
CA GLY A 279 -30.47 15.08 8.21
C GLY A 279 -28.97 14.91 8.44
N GLU A 280 -28.39 15.66 9.38
CA GLU A 280 -26.96 15.58 9.75
C GLU A 280 -26.66 14.35 10.62
N TYR A 281 -27.64 13.89 11.40
CA TYR A 281 -27.47 12.72 12.26
C TYR A 281 -27.48 11.43 11.45
N GLY A 282 -26.32 10.80 11.28
CA GLY A 282 -26.20 9.55 10.51
C GLY A 282 -25.07 9.56 9.47
N GLN A 283 -24.26 10.62 9.39
CA GLN A 283 -23.29 10.83 8.32
C GLN A 283 -21.88 11.05 8.88
N PHE A 284 -20.86 10.58 8.17
CA PHE A 284 -19.46 10.92 8.48
C PHE A 284 -19.14 12.40 8.24
N PHE A 285 -17.93 12.82 8.65
CA PHE A 285 -17.49 14.20 8.48
C PHE A 285 -17.44 14.58 6.99
N PRO A 286 -18.16 15.62 6.54
CA PRO A 286 -18.19 16.00 5.13
C PRO A 286 -16.80 16.47 4.66
N GLY A 287 -16.43 16.14 3.43
CA GLY A 287 -15.09 16.36 2.86
C GLY A 287 -14.49 17.77 3.04
N LYS A 288 -15.34 18.80 3.13
CA LYS A 288 -14.96 20.18 3.43
C LYS A 288 -14.27 20.38 4.79
N LEU A 289 -14.44 19.44 5.73
CA LEU A 289 -13.78 19.42 7.04
C LEU A 289 -12.44 18.66 7.04
N SER A 290 -12.08 17.98 5.94
CA SER A 290 -10.78 17.35 5.81
C SER A 290 -9.65 18.36 6.03
N ARG A 291 -8.63 17.99 6.80
CA ARG A 291 -7.45 18.83 7.08
C ARG A 291 -6.51 18.97 5.87
N MET A 292 -6.64 18.09 4.90
CA MET A 292 -5.87 18.08 3.65
C MET A 292 -6.81 18.27 2.45
N ALA A 293 -6.29 18.82 1.35
CA ALA A 293 -6.95 18.73 0.05
C ALA A 293 -6.98 17.27 -0.43
N TYR A 294 -7.91 16.95 -1.33
CA TYR A 294 -8.08 15.60 -1.88
C TYR A 294 -6.78 15.10 -2.51
N ASN A 295 -6.18 15.95 -3.34
CA ASN A 295 -4.92 15.71 -4.06
C ASN A 295 -3.65 15.95 -3.22
N GLU A 296 -3.78 16.25 -1.92
CA GLU A 296 -2.68 16.16 -0.94
C GLU A 296 -2.67 14.80 -0.21
N SER A 297 -3.76 14.02 -0.31
CA SER A 297 -3.99 12.82 0.50
C SER A 297 -3.92 11.53 -0.33
N VAL A 298 -3.64 10.41 0.34
CA VAL A 298 -3.66 9.05 -0.24
C VAL A 298 -5.02 8.67 -0.88
N ALA A 299 -6.10 9.44 -0.62
CA ALA A 299 -7.38 9.24 -1.29
C ALA A 299 -7.26 9.32 -2.82
N THR A 300 -6.35 10.16 -3.36
CA THR A 300 -6.13 10.25 -4.81
C THR A 300 -5.42 9.04 -5.41
N GLU A 301 -4.78 8.21 -4.59
CA GLU A 301 -4.10 6.99 -5.02
C GLU A 301 -5.10 5.82 -5.09
N LEU A 302 -6.05 5.77 -4.15
CA LEU A 302 -7.12 4.76 -4.11
C LEU A 302 -8.29 5.08 -5.03
N TYR A 303 -8.68 6.35 -5.09
CA TYR A 303 -9.86 6.85 -5.78
C TYR A 303 -9.47 8.10 -6.57
N PRO A 304 -8.76 7.96 -7.71
CA PRO A 304 -8.33 9.11 -8.49
C PRO A 304 -9.54 9.89 -9.03
N LEU A 305 -9.67 11.15 -8.59
CA LEU A 305 -10.69 12.09 -9.05
C LEU A 305 -10.07 13.31 -9.72
N LYS A 306 -10.77 13.85 -10.73
CA LYS A 306 -10.46 15.17 -11.28
C LYS A 306 -10.87 16.27 -10.28
N LYS A 307 -10.31 17.45 -10.47
CA LYS A 307 -10.57 18.64 -9.64
C LYS A 307 -12.06 18.95 -9.55
N GLU A 308 -12.76 18.90 -10.67
CA GLU A 308 -14.19 19.21 -10.78
C GLU A 308 -15.05 18.17 -10.06
N GLU A 309 -14.64 16.90 -10.09
CA GLU A 309 -15.32 15.78 -9.43
C GLU A 309 -15.13 15.87 -7.91
N ALA A 310 -13.91 16.10 -7.44
CA ALA A 310 -13.59 16.27 -6.03
C ALA A 310 -14.31 17.50 -5.42
N LEU A 311 -14.33 18.63 -6.13
CA LEU A 311 -15.05 19.84 -5.70
C LEU A 311 -16.57 19.62 -5.67
N LYS A 312 -17.14 18.88 -6.63
CA LYS A 312 -18.57 18.52 -6.66
C LYS A 312 -18.98 17.64 -5.47
N LEU A 313 -18.08 16.78 -4.99
CA LEU A 313 -18.25 15.98 -3.77
C LEU A 313 -17.95 16.79 -2.48
N GLY A 314 -17.59 18.07 -2.59
CA GLY A 314 -17.36 18.96 -1.46
C GLY A 314 -15.98 18.82 -0.81
N PHE A 315 -15.02 18.16 -1.44
CA PHE A 315 -13.62 18.12 -0.99
C PHE A 315 -12.90 19.43 -1.34
N ARG A 316 -11.80 19.72 -0.62
CA ARG A 316 -10.87 20.79 -0.98
C ARG A 316 -9.89 20.30 -2.04
N TRP A 317 -9.41 21.21 -2.90
CA TRP A 317 -8.36 20.96 -3.88
C TRP A 317 -7.27 22.02 -3.73
N THR A 318 -6.00 21.68 -3.96
CA THR A 318 -4.90 22.63 -4.01
C THR A 318 -4.10 22.49 -5.31
N ASP A 319 -3.80 23.60 -5.97
CA ASP A 319 -2.86 23.63 -7.09
C ASP A 319 -1.41 23.87 -6.61
N ASN A 320 -1.25 24.19 -5.32
CA ASN A 320 0.00 24.64 -4.70
C ASN A 320 0.60 23.57 -3.77
N LEU A 321 0.80 22.35 -4.29
CA LEU A 321 1.55 21.32 -3.57
C LEU A 321 3.00 21.79 -3.36
N PRO A 322 3.62 21.57 -2.18
CA PRO A 322 5.01 21.97 -1.96
C PRO A 322 5.97 21.08 -2.78
N TYR A 323 6.83 21.71 -3.58
CA TYR A 323 7.95 21.05 -4.26
C TYR A 323 9.10 22.03 -4.50
N THR A 324 10.29 21.48 -4.77
CA THR A 324 11.45 22.23 -5.26
C THR A 324 11.67 21.90 -6.74
N SER A 325 12.06 22.87 -7.56
CA SER A 325 12.41 22.71 -8.98
C SER A 325 13.42 23.78 -9.41
N GLY A 326 14.28 23.52 -10.40
CA GLY A 326 15.29 24.47 -10.88
C GLY A 326 16.37 24.78 -9.85
N LYS A 327 16.68 23.82 -8.98
CA LYS A 327 17.74 23.86 -7.95
C LYS A 327 18.70 22.67 -8.04
N GLU A 328 18.67 21.93 -9.13
CA GLU A 328 19.65 20.90 -9.43
C GLU A 328 21.06 21.48 -9.52
N THR A 329 22.02 20.77 -8.93
CA THR A 329 23.44 21.14 -8.92
C THR A 329 24.27 20.27 -9.87
N LYS A 330 23.71 19.13 -10.29
CA LYS A 330 24.33 18.17 -11.21
C LYS A 330 23.29 17.58 -12.16
N LYS A 331 23.65 17.42 -13.43
CA LYS A 331 22.76 16.89 -14.49
C LYS A 331 22.95 15.39 -14.68
N TRP A 332 21.96 14.72 -15.27
CA TRP A 332 22.01 13.28 -15.50
C TRP A 332 23.03 12.85 -16.55
N GLU A 333 23.39 13.74 -17.47
CA GLU A 333 24.44 13.53 -18.47
C GLU A 333 25.85 13.54 -17.85
N GLU A 334 25.98 14.09 -16.63
CA GLU A 334 27.23 14.22 -15.86
C GLU A 334 27.38 13.12 -14.79
N ILE A 335 26.40 12.21 -14.70
CA ILE A 335 26.34 11.12 -13.72
C ILE A 335 26.49 9.78 -14.49
N PRO A 336 27.50 8.96 -14.16
CA PRO A 336 27.66 7.64 -14.77
C PRO A 336 26.38 6.79 -14.68
N ALA A 337 26.13 5.99 -15.72
CA ALA A 337 25.00 5.06 -15.79
C ALA A 337 25.11 3.93 -14.75
N ASP A 338 26.33 3.59 -14.36
CA ASP A 338 26.75 2.46 -13.53
C ASP A 338 27.07 2.92 -12.09
N ILE A 339 26.39 2.33 -11.11
CA ILE A 339 26.51 2.67 -9.68
C ILE A 339 27.93 2.56 -9.12
N GLU A 340 28.74 1.61 -9.61
CA GLU A 340 30.12 1.41 -9.16
C GLU A 340 31.04 2.58 -9.55
N LYS A 341 30.64 3.35 -10.57
CA LYS A 341 31.38 4.51 -11.07
C LYS A 341 30.94 5.83 -10.42
N ILE A 342 29.98 5.80 -9.50
CA ILE A 342 29.40 6.99 -8.88
C ILE A 342 30.14 7.33 -7.57
N ASP A 343 30.65 8.56 -7.50
CA ASP A 343 31.34 9.09 -6.33
C ASP A 343 30.39 9.45 -5.17
N ASP A 344 30.83 9.23 -3.94
CA ASP A 344 30.02 9.42 -2.72
C ASP A 344 29.56 10.86 -2.49
N ASN A 345 30.21 11.86 -3.10
CA ASN A 345 29.75 13.24 -3.04
C ASN A 345 28.39 13.46 -3.70
N ILE A 346 27.85 12.49 -4.47
CA ILE A 346 26.50 12.57 -5.06
C ILE A 346 25.39 12.84 -4.01
N ILE A 347 25.59 12.47 -2.75
CA ILE A 347 24.64 12.74 -1.65
C ILE A 347 24.59 14.23 -1.25
N LYS A 348 25.60 15.02 -1.64
CA LYS A 348 25.65 16.47 -1.43
C LYS A 348 24.89 17.19 -2.54
N GLU A 349 24.85 16.61 -3.72
CA GLU A 349 24.19 17.16 -4.91
C GLU A 349 22.67 17.23 -4.76
N THR A 350 22.06 18.00 -5.65
CA THR A 350 20.62 18.08 -5.83
C THR A 350 20.32 17.62 -7.25
N LEU A 351 19.49 16.59 -7.39
CA LEU A 351 19.15 15.95 -8.66
C LEU A 351 17.79 16.47 -9.17
N VAL A 352 17.47 16.21 -10.44
CA VAL A 352 16.17 16.51 -11.05
C VAL A 352 15.45 15.22 -11.44
N CYS A 353 14.18 15.08 -11.07
CA CYS A 353 13.38 13.89 -11.40
C CYS A 353 12.99 13.89 -12.87
N THR A 354 13.36 12.84 -13.62
CA THR A 354 12.99 12.73 -15.04
C THR A 354 11.48 12.64 -15.28
N GLY A 355 10.72 12.16 -14.30
CA GLY A 355 9.25 12.02 -14.39
C GLY A 355 8.47 13.30 -14.11
N CYS A 356 8.87 14.12 -13.12
CA CYS A 356 8.09 15.28 -12.67
C CYS A 356 8.86 16.61 -12.60
N GLN A 357 10.14 16.63 -13.01
CA GLN A 357 11.04 17.80 -13.00
C GLN A 357 11.25 18.46 -11.62
N ARG A 358 10.78 17.82 -10.55
CA ARG A 358 11.04 18.23 -9.16
C ARG A 358 12.44 17.79 -8.73
N ASN A 359 13.07 18.60 -7.88
CA ASN A 359 14.36 18.26 -7.30
C ASN A 359 14.23 17.30 -6.11
N TYR A 360 15.25 16.48 -5.91
CA TYR A 360 15.40 15.55 -4.79
C TYR A 360 16.88 15.28 -4.51
N LYS A 361 17.15 14.50 -3.46
CA LYS A 361 18.50 14.07 -3.07
C LYS A 361 18.51 12.56 -2.83
N ILE A 362 19.71 11.99 -2.90
CA ILE A 362 20.03 10.63 -2.45
C ILE A 362 20.67 10.75 -1.06
N ILE A 363 20.21 9.99 -0.07
CA ILE A 363 20.81 9.94 1.26
C ILE A 363 21.99 8.95 1.30
N ALA A 364 22.85 9.04 2.32
CA ALA A 364 24.01 8.16 2.45
C ALA A 364 23.62 6.67 2.50
N GLN A 365 22.52 6.36 3.17
CA GLN A 365 21.99 5.00 3.32
C GLN A 365 21.43 4.44 2.00
N GLU A 366 20.77 5.27 1.18
CA GLU A 366 20.38 4.90 -0.19
C GLU A 366 21.61 4.53 -1.01
N LEU A 367 22.62 5.40 -1.06
CA LEU A 367 23.82 5.14 -1.86
C LEU A 367 24.56 3.87 -1.42
N ALA A 368 24.67 3.65 -0.10
CA ALA A 368 25.31 2.45 0.44
C ALA A 368 24.55 1.16 0.04
N PHE A 369 23.22 1.16 0.12
CA PHE A 369 22.39 0.05 -0.34
C PHE A 369 22.52 -0.16 -1.85
N TYR A 370 22.43 0.90 -2.65
CA TYR A 370 22.53 0.83 -4.11
C TYR A 370 23.88 0.29 -4.59
N LYS A 371 24.99 0.70 -3.97
CA LYS A 371 26.31 0.11 -4.25
C LYS A 371 26.36 -1.36 -3.84
N LYS A 372 25.98 -1.68 -2.59
CA LYS A 372 26.04 -3.03 -2.04
C LYS A 372 25.28 -4.05 -2.89
N GLU A 373 24.08 -3.70 -3.34
CA GLU A 373 23.21 -4.59 -4.14
C GLU A 373 23.34 -4.38 -5.67
N SER A 374 24.31 -3.59 -6.13
CA SER A 374 24.50 -3.27 -7.56
C SER A 374 23.22 -2.76 -8.26
N ILE A 375 22.60 -1.71 -7.69
CA ILE A 375 21.40 -1.04 -8.22
C ILE A 375 21.78 0.35 -8.77
N PRO A 376 21.39 0.74 -9.99
CA PRO A 376 21.68 2.06 -10.55
C PRO A 376 20.96 3.15 -9.76
N LEU A 377 21.58 4.34 -9.66
CA LEU A 377 20.91 5.48 -9.03
C LEU A 377 19.54 5.76 -9.68
N PRO A 378 18.50 5.99 -8.87
CA PRO A 378 17.16 6.26 -9.37
C PRO A 378 17.13 7.60 -10.08
N ARG A 379 16.67 7.63 -11.33
CA ARG A 379 16.45 8.87 -12.12
C ARG A 379 15.08 9.52 -11.86
N LYS A 380 14.20 8.82 -11.15
CA LYS A 380 12.93 9.31 -10.62
C LYS A 380 13.07 9.56 -9.12
N CYS A 381 12.44 10.61 -8.60
CA CYS A 381 12.32 10.80 -7.15
C CYS A 381 11.40 9.74 -6.53
N SER A 382 11.48 9.58 -5.21
CA SER A 382 10.67 8.64 -4.42
C SER A 382 9.19 8.64 -4.79
N ASN A 383 8.57 9.82 -4.90
CA ASN A 383 7.15 9.94 -5.19
C ASN A 383 6.80 9.44 -6.60
N CYS A 384 7.70 9.63 -7.58
CA CYS A 384 7.51 9.08 -8.92
C CYS A 384 7.75 7.57 -8.98
N ARG A 385 8.66 7.01 -8.15
CA ARG A 385 8.80 5.56 -7.99
C ARG A 385 7.58 4.95 -7.31
N HIS A 386 7.03 5.61 -6.28
CA HIS A 386 5.79 5.23 -5.63
C HIS A 386 4.62 5.18 -6.64
N VAL A 387 4.45 6.24 -7.44
CA VAL A 387 3.45 6.24 -8.53
C VAL A 387 3.69 5.12 -9.56
N ASP A 388 4.94 4.84 -9.93
CA ASP A 388 5.26 3.70 -10.80
C ASP A 388 4.86 2.35 -10.17
N ARG A 389 5.02 2.17 -8.84
CA ARG A 389 4.61 0.97 -8.09
C ARG A 389 3.10 0.86 -7.91
N LEU A 390 2.42 1.97 -7.61
CA LEU A 390 0.96 2.04 -7.54
C LEU A 390 0.33 1.55 -8.85
N ALA A 391 0.90 1.97 -9.98
CA ALA A 391 0.45 1.57 -11.32
C ALA A 391 0.69 0.09 -11.67
N LEU A 392 1.38 -0.68 -10.82
CA LEU A 392 1.50 -2.15 -10.95
C LEU A 392 0.36 -2.90 -10.25
N LYS A 393 -0.41 -2.25 -9.37
CA LYS A 393 -1.58 -2.87 -8.74
C LYS A 393 -2.80 -2.78 -9.66
N GLN A 394 -3.72 -3.74 -9.47
CA GLN A 394 -5.07 -3.60 -10.02
C GLN A 394 -5.79 -2.41 -9.37
N PRO A 395 -6.64 -1.68 -10.13
CA PRO A 395 -7.38 -0.54 -9.60
C PRO A 395 -8.41 -0.99 -8.54
N ASN A 396 -8.77 -0.08 -7.63
CA ASN A 396 -9.86 -0.29 -6.67
C ASN A 396 -11.24 -0.15 -7.34
N LYS A 397 -11.50 -0.98 -8.37
CA LYS A 397 -12.73 -1.01 -9.13
C LYS A 397 -12.98 -2.40 -9.69
N ILE A 398 -14.21 -2.89 -9.51
CA ILE A 398 -14.67 -4.16 -10.07
C ILE A 398 -15.28 -3.97 -11.46
N TYR A 399 -15.03 -4.96 -12.31
CA TYR A 399 -15.54 -5.15 -13.65
C TYR A 399 -16.13 -6.56 -13.78
N HIS A 400 -17.20 -6.68 -14.54
CA HIS A 400 -17.70 -7.98 -14.99
C HIS A 400 -16.78 -8.51 -16.11
N GLY A 401 -16.29 -9.73 -15.96
CA GLY A 401 -15.32 -10.36 -16.87
C GLY A 401 -15.65 -11.81 -17.18
N LYS A 402 -15.00 -12.33 -18.23
CA LYS A 402 -15.13 -13.71 -18.68
C LYS A 402 -13.76 -14.38 -18.74
N CYS A 403 -13.71 -15.68 -18.43
CA CYS A 403 -12.50 -16.48 -18.53
C CYS A 403 -11.93 -16.45 -19.97
N MET A 404 -10.67 -16.05 -20.10
CA MET A 404 -9.99 -15.97 -21.40
C MET A 404 -9.50 -17.33 -21.93
N LYS A 405 -9.57 -18.41 -21.14
CA LYS A 405 -9.17 -19.75 -21.58
C LYS A 405 -10.15 -20.30 -22.61
N THR A 406 -9.64 -20.66 -23.79
CA THR A 406 -10.42 -21.25 -24.89
C THR A 406 -11.27 -22.43 -24.42
N GLY A 407 -12.58 -22.39 -24.72
CA GLY A 407 -13.54 -23.42 -24.32
C GLY A 407 -14.16 -23.23 -22.92
N CYS A 408 -13.66 -22.29 -22.10
CA CYS A 408 -14.30 -21.93 -20.84
C CYS A 408 -15.41 -20.89 -21.07
N ASN A 409 -16.56 -21.05 -20.43
CA ASN A 409 -17.66 -20.09 -20.45
C ASN A 409 -17.90 -19.41 -19.09
N ASN A 410 -17.01 -19.60 -18.11
CA ASN A 410 -17.18 -19.04 -16.78
C ASN A 410 -17.02 -17.52 -16.81
N GLU A 411 -17.96 -16.83 -16.16
CA GLU A 411 -17.96 -15.39 -15.92
C GLU A 411 -17.71 -15.11 -14.44
N PHE A 412 -17.17 -13.93 -14.13
CA PHE A 412 -16.76 -13.54 -12.78
C PHE A 412 -16.65 -12.03 -12.64
N GLU A 413 -16.65 -11.56 -11.40
CA GLU A 413 -16.28 -10.19 -11.06
C GLU A 413 -14.76 -10.12 -10.80
N THR A 414 -14.09 -9.10 -11.35
CA THR A 414 -12.63 -8.98 -11.33
C THR A 414 -12.18 -7.51 -11.22
N SER A 415 -11.00 -7.27 -10.65
CA SER A 415 -10.33 -5.96 -10.64
C SER A 415 -9.60 -5.64 -11.95
N PHE A 416 -9.30 -6.67 -12.76
CA PHE A 416 -8.66 -6.50 -14.06
C PHE A 416 -9.60 -5.76 -15.01
N PRO A 417 -9.18 -4.63 -15.62
CA PRO A 417 -10.04 -3.88 -16.52
C PRO A 417 -10.22 -4.62 -17.87
N PRO A 418 -11.29 -4.35 -18.65
CA PRO A 418 -11.56 -5.06 -19.91
C PRO A 418 -10.49 -4.91 -21.00
N ASP A 419 -9.62 -3.91 -20.88
CA ASP A 419 -8.47 -3.62 -21.76
C ASP A 419 -7.13 -4.12 -21.19
N THR A 420 -7.15 -4.94 -20.12
CA THR A 420 -5.97 -5.64 -19.60
C THR A 420 -5.30 -6.50 -20.69
N SER A 421 -3.96 -6.52 -20.68
CA SER A 421 -3.18 -7.41 -21.55
C SER A 421 -3.05 -8.84 -20.99
N HIS A 422 -3.25 -9.01 -19.68
CA HIS A 422 -3.08 -10.29 -18.98
C HIS A 422 -4.12 -11.32 -19.41
N GLN A 423 -3.75 -12.60 -19.40
CA GLN A 423 -4.69 -13.69 -19.66
C GLN A 423 -5.48 -14.03 -18.39
N VAL A 424 -6.65 -13.40 -18.23
CA VAL A 424 -7.48 -13.52 -17.02
C VAL A 424 -8.28 -14.81 -17.00
N TYR A 425 -7.91 -15.75 -16.14
CA TYR A 425 -8.53 -17.08 -16.04
C TYR A 425 -9.38 -17.23 -14.77
N CYS A 426 -10.48 -18.00 -14.89
CA CYS A 426 -11.26 -18.44 -13.73
C CYS A 426 -10.41 -19.37 -12.82
N ALA A 427 -10.83 -19.57 -11.57
CA ALA A 427 -10.06 -20.36 -10.60
C ALA A 427 -9.64 -21.76 -11.11
N GLU A 428 -10.55 -22.49 -11.77
CA GLU A 428 -10.26 -23.82 -12.29
C GLU A 428 -9.27 -23.82 -13.46
N CYS A 429 -9.41 -22.88 -14.39
CA CYS A 429 -8.48 -22.78 -15.53
C CYS A 429 -7.10 -22.32 -15.05
N TYR A 430 -7.05 -21.35 -14.13
CA TYR A 430 -5.79 -20.93 -13.51
C TYR A 430 -5.10 -22.10 -12.79
N GLN A 431 -5.84 -22.85 -11.98
CA GLN A 431 -5.31 -23.99 -11.22
C GLN A 431 -4.77 -25.13 -12.08
N LYS A 432 -5.24 -25.30 -13.33
CA LYS A 432 -4.80 -26.35 -14.26
C LYS A 432 -3.62 -25.95 -15.15
N GLU A 433 -3.33 -24.65 -15.23
CA GLU A 433 -2.36 -24.10 -16.19
C GLU A 433 -1.12 -23.54 -15.50
N VAL A 434 -1.21 -23.20 -14.21
CA VAL A 434 -0.14 -22.58 -13.41
C VAL A 434 0.39 -23.53 -12.31
N TYR A 435 -0.36 -24.58 -11.95
CA TYR A 435 -0.01 -25.59 -10.94
C TYR A 435 -0.19 -27.01 -11.47
#